data_AF-A0A1E3HW68-F1
#
_entry.id   AF-A0A1E3HW68-F1
#
_cell.length_a   1.000
_cell.length_b   1.000
_cell.length_c   1.000
_cell.angle_alpha   90.00
_cell.angle_beta   90.00
_cell.angle_gamma   90.00
#
_symmetry.space_group_name_H-M   'P 1'
#
loop_
_entity.id
_entity.type
_entity.pdbx_description
1 polymer ?
#
loop_
_entity_poly.entity_id
_entity_poly.type
_entity_poly.pdbx_seq_one_letter_code
_entity_poly.pdbx_strand_id
1 'polypeptide(L)'
;MAVYTNTYTPTPPPAELPTDIHLHTKPEEYDFNFCFPVQLLKSDKVELRPMVPFLHAELYFEGVSKYPELFKWIPAFPAKTLQEGLVFMEEHWRQPSDTLSYAIFTEPPGSTNKVEAEYYVYAGSIAVAGCSEEQMMAEVGYVTVLPPFHRTHVHTHATGLLLHYILDLPSQGGLGLRRCQWLCNSLNEPSKSGALRMGFEHEGVLKA
;
A
#
# COMPACT_ATOMS: atom_id res chain seq x y z
N MET A 1 -26.04 2.50 48.78
CA MET A 1 -25.31 3.21 47.72
C MET A 1 -24.63 2.16 46.85
N ALA A 2 -25.03 2.04 45.58
CA ALA A 2 -24.35 1.13 44.65
C ALA A 2 -23.00 1.76 44.27
N VAL A 3 -21.92 1.05 44.54
CA VAL A 3 -20.56 1.44 44.16
C VAL A 3 -20.39 1.05 42.70
N TYR A 4 -20.32 2.04 41.80
CA TYR A 4 -19.98 1.80 40.41
C TYR A 4 -18.46 1.63 40.31
N THR A 5 -17.99 0.39 40.20
CA THR A 5 -16.60 0.07 39.88
C THR A 5 -16.47 -0.10 38.37
N ASN A 6 -15.46 0.53 37.79
CA ASN A 6 -15.11 0.32 36.39
C ASN A 6 -14.60 -1.13 36.22
N THR A 7 -15.35 -1.94 35.47
CA THR A 7 -15.01 -3.34 35.16
C THR A 7 -14.08 -3.49 33.96
N TYR A 8 -13.49 -2.38 33.48
CA TYR A 8 -12.52 -2.41 32.39
C TYR A 8 -11.38 -3.35 32.72
N THR A 9 -11.28 -4.42 31.95
CA THR A 9 -10.12 -5.30 31.93
C THR A 9 -9.33 -4.89 30.70
N PRO A 10 -8.08 -4.41 30.85
CA PRO A 10 -7.26 -4.08 29.70
C PRO A 10 -7.13 -5.31 28.80
N THR A 11 -7.31 -5.12 27.50
CA THR A 11 -7.06 -6.16 26.52
C THR A 11 -5.63 -6.66 26.73
N PRO A 12 -5.39 -7.99 26.83
CA PRO A 12 -4.04 -8.50 26.91
C PRO A 12 -3.24 -7.97 25.71
N PRO A 13 -1.95 -7.64 25.90
CA PRO A 13 -1.12 -7.16 24.81
C PRO A 13 -1.17 -8.18 23.66
N PRO A 14 -1.19 -7.73 22.39
CA PRO A 14 -1.11 -8.63 21.25
C PRO A 14 0.07 -9.59 21.42
N ALA A 15 -0.11 -10.84 20.98
CA ALA A 15 1.01 -11.78 20.95
C ALA A 15 2.15 -11.19 20.10
N GLU A 16 3.38 -11.28 20.59
CA GLU A 16 4.54 -10.82 19.82
C GLU A 16 4.63 -11.60 18.52
N LEU A 17 4.67 -10.87 17.40
CA LEU A 17 4.80 -11.48 16.07
C LEU A 17 6.24 -12.00 15.87
N PRO A 18 6.41 -13.17 15.22
CA PRO A 18 7.73 -13.63 14.81
C PRO A 18 8.45 -12.58 13.96
N THR A 19 9.73 -12.36 14.22
CA THR A 19 10.52 -11.33 13.52
C THR A 19 10.88 -11.73 12.09
N ASP A 20 10.74 -13.00 11.75
CA ASP A 20 10.91 -13.59 10.41
C ASP A 20 9.55 -13.94 9.75
N ILE A 21 8.45 -13.36 10.25
CA ILE A 21 7.10 -13.66 9.76
C ILE A 21 7.01 -13.53 8.24
N HIS A 22 6.54 -14.60 7.59
CA HIS A 22 6.41 -14.74 6.14
C HIS A 22 7.68 -14.54 5.30
N LEU A 23 8.86 -14.44 5.93
CA LEU A 23 10.14 -14.31 5.22
C LEU A 23 10.48 -15.53 4.37
N HIS A 24 9.88 -16.69 4.67
CA HIS A 24 10.11 -17.95 3.96
C HIS A 24 8.82 -18.60 3.45
N THR A 25 7.68 -17.90 3.55
CA THR A 25 6.39 -18.39 3.03
C THR A 25 6.36 -18.24 1.52
N LYS A 26 6.21 -19.34 0.79
CA LYS A 26 6.18 -19.31 -0.67
C LYS A 26 4.95 -18.57 -1.20
N PRO A 27 5.01 -17.96 -2.39
CA PRO A 27 3.87 -17.21 -2.94
C PRO A 27 2.58 -18.02 -3.06
N GLU A 28 2.68 -19.33 -3.35
CA GLU A 28 1.52 -20.21 -3.52
C GLU A 28 0.85 -20.57 -2.18
N GLU A 29 1.56 -20.38 -1.07
CA GLU A 29 1.13 -20.67 0.30
C GLU A 29 0.74 -19.39 1.06
N TYR A 30 0.96 -18.21 0.46
CA TYR A 30 0.76 -16.93 1.10
C TYR A 30 -0.71 -16.50 1.04
N ASP A 31 -1.35 -16.43 2.22
CA ASP A 31 -2.68 -15.89 2.37
C ASP A 31 -2.62 -14.36 2.57
N PHE A 32 -3.09 -13.64 1.55
CA PHE A 32 -3.19 -12.18 1.58
C PHE A 32 -4.22 -11.66 2.60
N ASN A 33 -5.14 -12.52 3.07
CA ASN A 33 -6.21 -12.16 4.01
C ASN A 33 -7.05 -10.96 3.55
N PHE A 34 -7.18 -10.74 2.24
CA PHE A 34 -7.87 -9.56 1.70
C PHE A 34 -9.35 -9.84 1.42
N CYS A 35 -10.23 -8.88 1.75
CA CYS A 35 -11.69 -9.01 1.63
C CYS A 35 -12.23 -9.00 0.20
N PHE A 36 -11.41 -8.63 -0.79
CA PHE A 36 -11.74 -8.63 -2.21
C PHE A 36 -10.83 -9.56 -3.02
N PRO A 37 -11.17 -9.88 -4.29
CA PRO A 37 -10.32 -10.73 -5.12
C PRO A 37 -8.93 -10.13 -5.35
N VAL A 38 -7.87 -10.84 -4.96
CA VAL A 38 -6.48 -10.43 -5.21
C VAL A 38 -6.16 -10.60 -6.69
N GLN A 39 -5.65 -9.54 -7.35
CA GLN A 39 -5.36 -9.55 -8.78
C GLN A 39 -4.00 -8.91 -9.07
N LEU A 40 -3.27 -9.44 -10.06
CA LEU A 40 -2.15 -8.73 -10.66
C LEU A 40 -2.71 -7.60 -11.54
N LEU A 41 -2.27 -6.36 -11.32
CA LEU A 41 -2.70 -5.22 -12.14
C LEU A 41 -1.56 -4.78 -13.03
N LYS A 42 -1.84 -4.49 -14.31
CA LYS A 42 -0.81 -4.08 -15.26
C LYS A 42 -1.29 -3.04 -16.25
N SER A 43 -0.38 -2.14 -16.61
CA SER A 43 -0.48 -1.22 -17.73
C SER A 43 0.61 -1.54 -18.75
N ASP A 44 0.76 -0.69 -19.76
CA ASP A 44 1.85 -0.78 -20.73
C ASP A 44 3.24 -0.49 -20.12
N LYS A 45 3.31 0.15 -18.93
CA LYS A 45 4.57 0.61 -18.31
C LYS A 45 4.80 0.17 -16.87
N VAL A 46 3.76 -0.24 -16.16
CA VAL A 46 3.81 -0.58 -14.72
C VAL A 46 3.05 -1.86 -14.45
N GLU A 47 3.61 -2.71 -13.60
CA GLU A 47 2.94 -3.84 -12.96
C GLU A 47 2.81 -3.59 -11.45
N LEU A 48 1.62 -3.82 -10.91
CA LEU A 48 1.36 -3.89 -9.48
C LEU A 48 1.22 -5.35 -9.11
N ARG A 49 2.25 -5.89 -8.47
CA ARG A 49 2.31 -7.29 -8.02
C ARG A 49 1.87 -7.33 -6.55
N PRO A 50 0.87 -8.15 -6.18
CA PRO A 50 0.46 -8.28 -4.78
C PRO A 50 1.67 -8.54 -3.87
N MET A 51 1.73 -7.84 -2.74
CA MET A 51 2.90 -7.86 -1.85
C MET A 51 3.03 -9.21 -1.15
N VAL A 52 4.05 -9.99 -1.52
CA VAL A 52 4.45 -11.21 -0.81
C VAL A 52 5.79 -10.96 -0.12
N PRO A 53 5.89 -11.04 1.22
CA PRO A 53 7.11 -10.74 1.96
C PRO A 53 8.34 -11.53 1.48
N PHE A 54 8.19 -12.84 1.23
CA PHE A 54 9.26 -13.68 0.68
C PHE A 54 9.87 -13.14 -0.63
N LEU A 55 9.09 -12.49 -1.48
CA LEU A 55 9.56 -11.94 -2.76
C LEU A 55 10.02 -10.48 -2.64
N HIS A 56 9.36 -9.69 -1.81
CA HIS A 56 9.40 -8.23 -1.92
C HIS A 56 9.91 -7.52 -0.66
N ALA A 57 9.98 -8.18 0.50
CA ALA A 57 10.36 -7.51 1.75
C ALA A 57 11.78 -6.95 1.69
N GLU A 58 12.74 -7.71 1.13
CA GLU A 58 14.11 -7.24 0.94
C GLU A 58 14.18 -6.06 -0.03
N LEU A 59 13.46 -6.13 -1.15
CA LEU A 59 13.40 -5.04 -2.14
C LEU A 59 12.81 -3.75 -1.54
N TYR A 60 11.70 -3.90 -0.80
CA TYR A 60 11.08 -2.79 -0.07
C TYR A 60 12.07 -2.18 0.92
N PHE A 61 12.66 -3.01 1.79
CA PHE A 61 13.56 -2.56 2.85
C PHE A 61 14.82 -1.91 2.29
N GLU A 62 15.47 -2.51 1.29
CA GLU A 62 16.65 -1.93 0.64
C GLU A 62 16.31 -0.59 -0.03
N GLY A 63 15.15 -0.52 -0.69
CA GLY A 63 14.66 0.68 -1.34
C GLY A 63 14.47 1.83 -0.34
N VAL A 64 13.65 1.64 0.67
CA VAL A 64 13.32 2.71 1.63
C VAL A 64 14.48 3.07 2.55
N SER A 65 15.39 2.14 2.87
CA SER A 65 16.58 2.40 3.68
C SER A 65 17.55 3.40 3.03
N LYS A 66 17.56 3.47 1.69
CA LYS A 66 18.38 4.45 0.94
C LYS A 66 17.81 5.87 1.00
N TYR A 67 16.53 6.00 1.33
CA TYR A 67 15.75 7.24 1.21
C TYR A 67 14.87 7.46 2.45
N PRO A 68 15.47 7.65 3.64
CA PRO A 68 14.73 7.78 4.90
C PRO A 68 13.76 8.99 4.90
N GLU A 69 13.98 9.99 4.05
CA GLU A 69 13.09 11.13 3.88
C GLU A 69 11.69 10.76 3.37
N LEU A 70 11.52 9.58 2.75
CA LEU A 70 10.21 9.07 2.31
C LEU A 70 9.21 8.96 3.47
N PHE A 71 9.70 8.69 4.68
CA PHE A 71 8.87 8.53 5.88
C PHE A 71 8.56 9.84 6.61
N LYS A 72 9.03 10.99 6.11
CA LYS A 72 8.80 12.30 6.76
C LYS A 72 7.34 12.57 7.13
N TRP A 73 6.41 12.12 6.29
CA TRP A 73 4.96 12.35 6.44
C TRP A 73 4.16 11.08 6.71
N ILE A 74 4.83 9.94 6.85
CA ILE A 74 4.19 8.66 7.07
C ILE A 74 4.27 8.40 8.58
N PRO A 75 3.12 8.30 9.29
CA PRO A 75 3.11 8.06 10.74
C PRO A 75 3.70 6.69 11.12
N ALA A 76 3.83 5.79 10.15
CA ALA A 76 4.37 4.45 10.34
C ALA A 76 5.91 4.45 10.45
N PHE A 77 6.35 3.71 11.45
CA PHE A 77 7.71 3.44 11.87
C PHE A 77 8.68 3.24 10.69
N PRO A 78 9.74 4.06 10.53
CA PRO A 78 10.81 3.74 9.60
C PRO A 78 11.53 2.52 10.17
N ALA A 79 11.12 1.33 9.72
CA ALA A 79 11.78 0.08 10.07
C ALA A 79 13.29 0.25 9.87
N LYS A 80 14.07 0.01 10.91
CA LYS A 80 15.54 0.09 10.91
C LYS A 80 16.17 -1.23 10.48
N THR A 81 15.40 -2.30 10.54
CA THR A 81 15.80 -3.65 10.15
C THR A 81 14.73 -4.30 9.28
N LEU A 82 15.13 -5.30 8.49
CA LEU A 82 14.19 -6.09 7.68
C LEU A 82 13.10 -6.72 8.56
N GLN A 83 13.48 -7.20 9.74
CA GLN A 83 12.60 -7.84 10.72
C GLN A 83 11.49 -6.89 11.19
N GLU A 84 11.84 -5.66 11.55
CA GLU A 84 10.85 -4.62 11.89
C GLU A 84 9.93 -4.31 10.69
N GLY A 85 10.48 -4.38 9.46
CA GLY A 85 9.71 -4.24 8.23
C GLY A 85 8.71 -5.38 8.03
N LEU A 86 9.09 -6.62 8.29
CA LEU A 86 8.20 -7.79 8.19
C LEU A 86 7.03 -7.71 9.17
N VAL A 87 7.32 -7.32 10.42
CA VAL A 87 6.27 -7.08 11.43
C VAL A 87 5.33 -5.96 10.97
N PHE A 88 5.87 -4.87 10.43
CA PHE A 88 5.04 -3.80 9.87
C PHE A 88 4.13 -4.28 8.73
N MET A 89 4.67 -5.05 7.77
CA MET A 89 3.89 -5.63 6.67
C MET A 89 2.77 -6.54 7.19
N GLU A 90 3.05 -7.36 8.20
CA GLU A 90 2.03 -8.20 8.83
C GLU A 90 0.93 -7.36 9.48
N GLU A 91 1.29 -6.44 10.38
CA GLU A 91 0.33 -5.68 11.19
C GLU A 91 -0.52 -4.71 10.36
N HIS A 92 0.06 -4.10 9.31
CA HIS A 92 -0.57 -3.00 8.59
C HIS A 92 -1.04 -3.36 7.18
N TRP A 93 -0.48 -4.40 6.56
CA TRP A 93 -0.84 -4.76 5.19
C TRP A 93 -1.54 -6.11 5.05
N ARG A 94 -1.31 -7.07 5.95
CA ARG A 94 -1.92 -8.42 5.85
C ARG A 94 -2.99 -8.69 6.89
N GLN A 95 -2.75 -8.39 8.17
CA GLN A 95 -3.75 -8.63 9.23
C GLN A 95 -5.04 -7.84 9.03
N PRO A 96 -5.00 -6.54 8.64
CA PRO A 96 -6.21 -5.82 8.26
C PRO A 96 -6.72 -6.38 6.93
N SER A 97 -7.86 -7.05 6.97
CA SER A 97 -8.43 -7.67 5.76
C SER A 97 -8.98 -6.67 4.76
N ASP A 98 -9.05 -5.40 5.14
CA ASP A 98 -9.48 -4.27 4.32
C ASP A 98 -8.33 -3.63 3.53
N THR A 99 -7.13 -4.22 3.57
CA THR A 99 -5.91 -3.68 2.97
C THR A 99 -5.22 -4.72 2.11
N LEU A 100 -4.75 -4.30 0.93
CA LEU A 100 -3.89 -5.08 0.06
C LEU A 100 -2.77 -4.18 -0.49
N SER A 101 -1.55 -4.48 -0.08
CA SER A 101 -0.35 -3.81 -0.57
C SER A 101 0.14 -4.45 -1.88
N TYR A 102 0.72 -3.63 -2.73
CA TYR A 102 1.31 -3.98 -4.01
C TYR A 102 2.75 -3.49 -4.09
N ALA A 103 3.62 -4.32 -4.64
CA ALA A 103 4.93 -3.92 -5.12
C ALA A 103 4.80 -3.35 -6.54
N ILE A 104 5.39 -2.17 -6.77
CA ILE A 104 5.38 -1.48 -8.06
C ILE A 104 6.62 -1.89 -8.84
N PHE A 105 6.42 -2.44 -10.03
CA PHE A 105 7.49 -2.80 -10.96
C PHE A 105 7.34 -2.01 -12.27
N THR A 106 8.46 -1.54 -12.80
CA THR A 106 8.52 -0.74 -14.03
C THR A 106 9.88 -0.93 -14.70
N GLU A 107 10.00 -0.45 -15.94
CA GLU A 107 11.30 -0.34 -16.63
C GLU A 107 12.35 0.39 -15.79
N PRO A 108 13.64 0.03 -15.91
CA PRO A 108 14.73 0.74 -15.23
C PRO A 108 14.71 2.25 -15.51
N PRO A 109 15.07 3.10 -14.53
CA PRO A 109 15.17 4.55 -14.73
C PRO A 109 16.09 4.88 -15.92
N GLY A 110 15.63 5.79 -16.79
CA GLY A 110 16.39 6.22 -17.96
C GLY A 110 16.34 5.27 -19.17
N SER A 111 15.52 4.21 -19.11
CA SER A 111 15.26 3.36 -20.28
C SER A 111 14.70 4.18 -21.46
N THR A 112 15.28 4.00 -22.64
CA THR A 112 14.86 4.68 -23.87
C THR A 112 14.01 3.79 -24.78
N ASN A 113 14.14 2.48 -24.62
CA ASN A 113 13.38 1.46 -25.34
C ASN A 113 12.54 0.66 -24.36
N LYS A 114 11.43 0.12 -24.87
CA LYS A 114 10.59 -0.78 -24.09
C LYS A 114 11.39 -2.02 -23.68
N VAL A 115 11.34 -2.38 -22.41
CA VAL A 115 11.92 -3.64 -21.90
C VAL A 115 10.81 -4.65 -21.59
N GLU A 116 11.13 -5.94 -21.67
CA GLU A 116 10.19 -6.99 -21.28
C GLU A 116 9.93 -6.94 -19.76
N ALA A 117 8.72 -7.33 -19.35
CA ALA A 117 8.26 -7.24 -17.96
C ALA A 117 9.12 -8.05 -16.95
N GLU A 118 9.78 -9.11 -17.44
CA GLU A 118 10.76 -9.88 -16.65
C GLU A 118 11.95 -9.04 -16.19
N TYR A 119 12.31 -7.99 -16.95
CA TYR A 119 13.41 -7.08 -16.63
C TYR A 119 12.96 -5.82 -15.88
N TYR A 120 11.69 -5.75 -15.46
CA TYR A 120 11.23 -4.65 -14.64
C TYR A 120 11.91 -4.67 -13.28
N VAL A 121 12.19 -3.48 -12.76
CA VAL A 121 12.81 -3.26 -11.47
C VAL A 121 11.79 -2.73 -10.46
N TYR A 122 12.06 -2.98 -9.18
CA TYR A 122 11.24 -2.49 -8.09
C TYR A 122 11.33 -0.96 -8.00
N ALA A 123 10.16 -0.30 -8.00
CA ALA A 123 10.04 1.15 -8.00
C ALA A 123 9.38 1.71 -6.74
N GLY A 124 8.87 0.85 -5.87
CA GLY A 124 8.18 1.25 -4.65
C GLY A 124 6.97 0.36 -4.31
N SER A 125 6.11 0.84 -3.43
CA SER A 125 4.89 0.17 -3.02
C SER A 125 3.68 1.11 -3.03
N ILE A 126 2.49 0.54 -3.15
CA ILE A 126 1.20 1.24 -3.09
C ILE A 126 0.16 0.25 -2.56
N ALA A 127 -0.86 0.72 -1.84
CA ALA A 127 -1.91 -0.16 -1.35
C ALA A 127 -3.29 0.36 -1.70
N VAL A 128 -4.23 -0.57 -1.83
CA VAL A 128 -5.64 -0.29 -1.60
C VAL A 128 -5.93 -0.59 -0.14
N ALA A 129 -6.51 0.35 0.60
CA ALA A 129 -6.70 0.26 2.05
C ALA A 129 -8.10 0.73 2.46
N GLY A 130 -8.51 0.44 3.69
CA GLY A 130 -9.82 0.89 4.22
C GLY A 130 -11.00 0.43 3.36
N CYS A 131 -10.88 -0.75 2.75
CA CYS A 131 -11.87 -1.38 1.91
C CYS A 131 -13.14 -1.73 2.70
N SER A 132 -14.30 -1.33 2.18
CA SER A 132 -15.60 -1.69 2.74
C SER A 132 -16.60 -1.97 1.63
N GLU A 133 -17.06 -3.22 1.56
CA GLU A 133 -18.16 -3.61 0.67
C GLU A 133 -19.47 -2.92 1.08
N GLU A 134 -19.79 -2.91 2.38
CA GLU A 134 -21.00 -2.29 2.92
C GLU A 134 -21.10 -0.80 2.58
N GLN A 135 -19.98 -0.07 2.72
CA GLN A 135 -19.91 1.36 2.42
C GLN A 135 -19.54 1.66 0.96
N MET A 136 -19.28 0.62 0.15
CA MET A 136 -18.86 0.72 -1.25
C MET A 136 -17.66 1.65 -1.44
N MET A 137 -16.64 1.53 -0.59
CA MET A 137 -15.51 2.44 -0.58
C MET A 137 -14.15 1.77 -0.36
N ALA A 138 -13.10 2.45 -0.79
CA ALA A 138 -11.70 2.11 -0.53
C ALA A 138 -10.84 3.39 -0.54
N GLU A 139 -9.55 3.25 -0.23
CA GLU A 139 -8.54 4.30 -0.26
C GLU A 139 -7.33 3.85 -1.08
N VAL A 140 -6.74 4.76 -1.86
CA VAL A 140 -5.36 4.59 -2.34
C VAL A 140 -4.41 5.13 -1.27
N GLY A 141 -3.68 4.22 -0.63
CA GLY A 141 -2.87 4.50 0.54
C GLY A 141 -1.47 3.90 0.46
N TYR A 142 -0.68 4.11 1.53
CA TYR A 142 0.68 3.58 1.68
C TYR A 142 1.61 3.84 0.48
N VAL A 143 1.38 4.94 -0.24
CA VAL A 143 2.07 5.26 -1.48
C VAL A 143 3.54 5.61 -1.19
N THR A 144 4.45 4.74 -1.61
CA THR A 144 5.90 4.92 -1.49
C THR A 144 6.53 4.69 -2.84
N VAL A 145 6.84 5.76 -3.59
CA VAL A 145 7.62 5.67 -4.84
C VAL A 145 9.07 6.03 -4.52
N LEU A 146 10.03 5.24 -4.98
CA LEU A 146 11.45 5.52 -4.73
C LEU A 146 11.93 6.74 -5.56
N PRO A 147 12.84 7.59 -5.04
CA PRO A 147 13.28 8.82 -5.68
C PRO A 147 13.76 8.71 -7.14
N PRO A 148 14.45 7.65 -7.59
CA PRO A 148 14.80 7.49 -9.01
C PRO A 148 13.59 7.46 -9.96
N PHE A 149 12.40 7.16 -9.46
CA PHE A 149 11.15 7.10 -10.21
C PHE A 149 10.23 8.30 -9.94
N HIS A 150 10.66 9.29 -9.15
CA HIS A 150 9.89 10.52 -8.95
C HIS A 150 9.79 11.31 -10.24
N ARG A 151 8.64 11.96 -10.44
CA ARG A 151 8.36 12.76 -11.65
C ARG A 151 8.42 11.95 -12.96
N THR A 152 8.23 10.63 -12.87
CA THR A 152 8.05 9.71 -14.00
C THR A 152 6.59 9.26 -14.12
N HIS A 153 6.32 8.31 -15.02
CA HIS A 153 5.00 7.69 -15.19
C HIS A 153 4.57 6.81 -14.01
N VAL A 154 5.50 6.36 -13.16
CA VAL A 154 5.27 5.29 -12.17
C VAL A 154 4.09 5.58 -11.25
N HIS A 155 4.08 6.75 -10.61
CA HIS A 155 2.99 7.12 -9.70
C HIS A 155 1.64 7.21 -10.42
N THR A 156 1.61 7.84 -11.59
CA THR A 156 0.37 8.03 -12.36
C THR A 156 -0.23 6.69 -12.79
N HIS A 157 0.61 5.78 -13.31
CA HIS A 157 0.15 4.46 -13.74
C HIS A 157 -0.23 3.58 -12.55
N ALA A 158 0.55 3.58 -11.47
CA ALA A 158 0.23 2.81 -10.26
C ALA A 158 -1.11 3.24 -9.65
N THR A 159 -1.30 4.54 -9.42
CA THR A 159 -2.57 5.06 -8.90
C THR A 159 -3.72 4.82 -9.88
N GLY A 160 -3.50 5.02 -11.18
CA GLY A 160 -4.53 4.77 -12.21
C GLY A 160 -4.99 3.31 -12.23
N LEU A 161 -4.07 2.35 -12.10
CA LEU A 161 -4.41 0.92 -12.00
C LEU A 161 -5.27 0.62 -10.78
N LEU A 162 -4.97 1.23 -9.62
CA LEU A 162 -5.82 1.08 -8.43
C LEU A 162 -7.18 1.76 -8.60
N LEU A 163 -7.25 2.92 -9.24
CA LEU A 163 -8.52 3.59 -9.52
C LEU A 163 -9.43 2.73 -10.41
N HIS A 164 -8.89 2.14 -11.48
CA HIS A 164 -9.62 1.18 -12.32
C HIS A 164 -10.05 -0.04 -11.53
N TYR A 165 -9.14 -0.62 -10.74
CA TYR A 165 -9.46 -1.77 -9.89
C TYR A 165 -10.58 -1.45 -8.89
N ILE A 166 -10.58 -0.27 -8.27
CA ILE A 166 -11.57 0.13 -7.25
C ILE A 166 -12.92 0.48 -7.90
N LEU A 167 -12.92 1.31 -8.95
CA LEU A 167 -14.12 2.00 -9.44
C LEU A 167 -14.77 1.35 -10.67
N ASP A 168 -14.01 0.64 -11.51
CA ASP A 168 -14.60 0.01 -12.69
C ASP A 168 -15.59 -1.09 -12.28
N LEU A 169 -16.58 -1.35 -13.13
CA LEU A 169 -17.58 -2.39 -12.85
C LEU A 169 -16.94 -3.79 -12.82
N PRO A 170 -17.55 -4.76 -12.12
CA PRO A 170 -17.12 -6.16 -12.18
C PRO A 170 -17.03 -6.73 -13.59
N SER A 171 -17.90 -6.29 -14.51
CA SER A 171 -17.85 -6.67 -15.94
C SER A 171 -16.61 -6.17 -16.68
N GLN A 172 -15.87 -5.22 -16.10
CA GLN A 172 -14.62 -4.65 -16.61
C GLN A 172 -13.40 -5.12 -15.80
N GLY A 173 -13.60 -5.95 -14.78
CA GLY A 173 -12.53 -6.47 -13.91
C GLY A 173 -12.27 -5.65 -12.65
N GLY A 174 -13.02 -4.56 -12.40
CA GLY A 174 -12.94 -3.79 -11.16
C GLY A 174 -13.90 -4.29 -10.07
N LEU A 175 -13.88 -3.62 -8.92
CA LEU A 175 -14.69 -3.95 -7.75
C LEU A 175 -16.10 -3.32 -7.78
N GLY A 176 -16.31 -2.29 -8.62
CA GLY A 176 -17.56 -1.55 -8.67
C GLY A 176 -17.85 -0.71 -7.42
N LEU A 177 -16.82 -0.37 -6.64
CA LEU A 177 -16.96 0.52 -5.49
C LEU A 177 -17.28 1.95 -5.96
N ARG A 178 -17.93 2.73 -5.10
CA ARG A 178 -18.45 4.06 -5.46
C ARG A 178 -17.58 5.20 -4.99
N ARG A 179 -16.69 4.96 -4.05
CA ARG A 179 -15.83 5.98 -3.45
C ARG A 179 -14.39 5.48 -3.32
N CYS A 180 -13.47 6.19 -3.95
CA CYS A 180 -12.04 6.06 -3.69
C CYS A 180 -11.58 7.29 -2.93
N GLN A 181 -10.87 7.08 -1.83
CA GLN A 181 -10.34 8.15 -0.98
C GLN A 181 -8.84 8.29 -1.16
N TRP A 182 -8.32 9.45 -0.76
CA TRP A 182 -6.90 9.74 -0.64
C TRP A 182 -6.69 10.58 0.61
N LEU A 183 -5.95 10.05 1.58
CA LEU A 183 -5.59 10.78 2.78
C LEU A 183 -4.10 11.13 2.76
N CYS A 184 -3.77 12.33 3.22
CA CYS A 184 -2.38 12.73 3.41
C CYS A 184 -2.25 13.77 4.52
N ASN A 185 -1.04 13.89 5.06
CA ASN A 185 -0.73 14.95 6.00
C ASN A 185 -0.96 16.33 5.33
N SER A 186 -1.62 17.25 6.03
CA SER A 186 -1.98 18.58 5.49
C SER A 186 -0.77 19.42 5.05
N LEU A 187 0.42 19.14 5.59
CA LEU A 187 1.69 19.77 5.24
C LEU A 187 2.42 19.06 4.09
N ASN A 188 1.95 17.91 3.64
CA ASN A 188 2.54 17.15 2.52
C ASN A 188 2.00 17.66 1.18
N GLU A 189 2.49 18.84 0.76
CA GLU A 189 2.11 19.47 -0.52
C GLU A 189 2.31 18.55 -1.74
N PRO A 190 3.42 17.77 -1.86
CA PRO A 190 3.58 16.83 -2.96
C PRO A 190 2.46 15.78 -3.03
N SER A 191 2.01 15.24 -1.89
CA SER A 191 0.91 14.26 -1.88
C SER A 191 -0.43 14.89 -2.24
N LYS A 192 -0.75 16.08 -1.72
CA LYS A 192 -1.95 16.84 -2.11
C LYS A 192 -1.99 17.13 -3.62
N SER A 193 -0.88 17.62 -4.17
CA SER A 193 -0.72 17.86 -5.61
C SER A 193 -0.81 16.55 -6.42
N GLY A 194 -0.35 15.43 -5.86
CA GLY A 194 -0.50 14.09 -6.42
C GLY A 194 -1.97 13.69 -6.58
N ALA A 195 -2.75 13.77 -5.49
CA ALA A 195 -4.16 13.45 -5.48
C ALA A 195 -4.95 14.30 -6.50
N LEU A 196 -4.75 15.62 -6.50
CA LEU A 196 -5.44 16.52 -7.45
C LEU A 196 -5.12 16.18 -8.91
N ARG A 197 -3.85 15.86 -9.22
CA ARG A 197 -3.45 15.45 -10.58
C ARG A 197 -4.13 14.15 -11.02
N MET A 198 -4.40 13.25 -10.09
CA MET A 198 -5.11 11.99 -10.35
C MET A 198 -6.63 12.16 -10.44
N GLY A 199 -7.15 13.38 -10.24
CA GLY A 199 -8.58 13.70 -10.35
C GLY A 199 -9.37 13.58 -9.06
N PHE A 200 -8.71 13.42 -7.90
CA PHE A 200 -9.39 13.49 -6.61
C PHE A 200 -9.87 14.92 -6.33
N GLU A 201 -11.05 15.04 -5.73
CA GLU A 201 -11.57 16.31 -5.25
C GLU A 201 -11.25 16.49 -3.75
N HIS A 202 -10.83 17.70 -3.37
CA HIS A 202 -10.53 18.00 -1.98
C HIS A 202 -11.82 18.26 -1.19
N GLU A 203 -12.14 17.36 -0.26
CA GLU A 203 -13.34 17.47 0.57
C GLU A 203 -13.10 18.21 1.90
N GLY A 204 -11.93 18.09 2.51
CA GLY A 204 -11.67 18.77 3.78
C GLY A 204 -10.40 18.33 4.51
N VAL A 205 -10.21 18.90 5.70
CA VAL A 205 -9.10 18.59 6.62
C VAL A 205 -9.68 18.14 7.96
N LEU A 206 -9.38 16.90 8.35
CA LEU A 206 -9.68 16.39 9.68
C LEU A 206 -8.70 17.02 10.69
N LYS A 207 -9.24 17.67 11.73
CA LYS A 207 -8.47 18.27 12.82
C LYS A 207 -8.80 17.54 14.12
N ALA A 208 -7.77 17.21 14.90
CA ALA A 208 -7.92 16.74 16.27
C ALA A 208 -8.21 17.91 17.23
#